data_AF-A0A2J7ZK12-F1
#
_entry.id   AF-A0A2J7ZK12-F1
#
_cell.length_a   1.000
_cell.length_b   1.000
_cell.length_c   1.000
_cell.angle_alpha   90.00
_cell.angle_beta   90.00
_cell.angle_gamma   90.00
#
_symmetry.space_group_name_H-M   'P 1'
#
loop_
_entity.id
_entity.type
_entity.pdbx_description
1 polymer ?
#
loop_
_entity_poly.entity_id
_entity_poly.type
_entity_poly.pdbx_seq_one_letter_code
_entity_poly.pdbx_strand_id
1 'polypeptide(L)'
;MEAVTEATNAVAGHDENKGVTDVELRLHWQSKGTSDFDIIDLPGLVINAMSMQPKDIPEQIKDIVKKYCKDEHMFIMCICSAASVDTWNFSALKVAKEVDKELNRTVVVITKLDEEQSPANEQDILKRYQANLIDFCPIDIFLLVNNRETKSDTSDVDTLEVPKKSEEGIVQRFRMLPQIYKKSFKLGMLELWKCLTSLLVDNFWNALPSLKNRLAHLRPKSELKVQR
;
A
#
# COMPACT_ATOMS: atom_id res chain seq x y z
N MET A 1 0.57 19.71 -1.20
CA MET A 1 1.60 18.97 -0.45
C MET A 1 2.04 19.77 0.76
N GLU A 2 2.32 21.07 0.60
CA GLU A 2 2.69 22.00 1.68
C GLU A 2 1.78 21.96 2.92
N ALA A 3 0.46 22.04 2.75
CA ALA A 3 -0.48 21.96 3.89
C ALA A 3 -0.43 20.64 4.67
N VAL A 4 -0.14 19.51 4.00
CA VAL A 4 0.02 18.21 4.67
C VAL A 4 1.33 18.20 5.46
N THR A 5 2.41 18.70 4.86
CA THR A 5 3.70 18.85 5.53
C THR A 5 3.60 19.75 6.76
N GLU A 6 2.91 20.88 6.65
CA GLU A 6 2.66 21.81 7.76
C GLU A 6 1.88 21.15 8.89
N ALA A 7 0.78 20.46 8.56
CA ALA A 7 -0.02 19.72 9.54
C ALA A 7 0.79 18.60 10.22
N THR A 8 1.59 17.85 9.46
CA THR A 8 2.48 16.82 10.00
C THR A 8 3.48 17.44 10.98
N ASN A 9 4.12 18.55 10.60
CA ASN A 9 5.09 19.24 11.45
C ASN A 9 4.46 19.79 12.74
N ALA A 10 3.22 20.28 12.67
CA ALA A 10 2.50 20.78 13.83
C ALA A 10 2.21 19.69 14.88
N VAL A 11 2.10 18.43 14.44
CA VAL A 11 1.68 17.30 15.29
C VAL A 11 2.86 16.41 15.70
N ALA A 12 3.76 16.11 14.76
CA ALA A 12 4.93 15.25 14.97
C ALA A 12 6.19 16.04 15.41
N GLY A 13 6.16 17.37 15.28
CA GLY A 13 7.32 18.24 15.49
C GLY A 13 8.10 18.52 14.20
N HIS A 14 8.97 19.54 14.23
CA HIS A 14 9.86 19.87 13.11
C HIS A 14 11.00 18.85 12.95
N ASP A 15 11.61 18.83 11.75
CA ASP A 15 12.65 17.92 11.25
C ASP A 15 13.84 17.62 12.18
N GLU A 16 14.01 18.38 13.26
CA GLU A 16 15.04 18.19 14.28
C GLU A 16 14.76 16.97 15.19
N ASN A 17 13.50 16.56 15.36
CA ASN A 17 13.09 15.36 16.11
C ASN A 17 12.24 14.47 15.22
N LYS A 18 12.85 13.73 14.28
CA LYS A 18 12.22 12.83 13.26
C LYS A 18 11.46 11.64 13.86
N GLY A 19 10.57 11.88 14.81
CA GLY A 19 9.73 10.90 15.48
C GLY A 19 8.49 10.54 14.67
N VAL A 20 7.67 9.67 15.26
CA VAL A 20 6.38 9.26 14.73
C VAL A 20 5.32 9.50 15.80
N THR A 21 4.08 9.76 15.39
CA THR A 21 2.93 9.95 16.27
C THR A 21 1.72 9.24 15.71
N ASP A 22 0.85 8.75 16.58
CA ASP A 22 -0.40 8.04 16.25
C ASP A 22 -1.61 9.00 16.15
N VAL A 23 -1.35 10.27 15.84
CA VAL A 23 -2.39 11.28 15.62
C VAL A 23 -2.79 11.26 14.15
N GLU A 24 -4.07 11.01 13.89
CA GLU A 24 -4.63 10.94 12.54
C GLU A 24 -4.75 12.35 11.91
N LEU A 25 -4.25 12.49 10.68
CA LEU A 25 -4.61 13.59 9.80
C LEU A 25 -5.69 13.12 8.82
N ARG A 26 -6.89 13.71 8.91
CA ARG A 26 -8.02 13.35 8.03
C ARG A 26 -8.17 14.35 6.89
N LEU A 27 -8.10 13.84 5.67
CA LEU A 27 -8.28 14.62 4.45
C LEU A 27 -9.58 14.19 3.79
N HIS A 28 -10.52 15.13 3.66
CA HIS A 28 -11.76 14.88 2.94
C HIS A 28 -11.68 15.50 1.54
N TRP A 29 -11.69 14.66 0.52
CA TRP A 29 -11.65 15.09 -0.88
C TRP A 29 -12.93 14.67 -1.59
N GLN A 30 -13.56 15.61 -2.30
CA GLN A 30 -14.77 15.36 -3.07
C GLN A 30 -14.56 15.75 -4.52
N SER A 31 -14.88 14.82 -5.42
CA SER A 31 -14.89 15.06 -6.87
C SER A 31 -16.13 14.44 -7.49
N LYS A 32 -16.64 15.05 -8.56
CA LYS A 32 -17.75 14.47 -9.33
C LYS A 32 -17.21 13.31 -10.18
N GLY A 33 -17.81 12.12 -10.04
CA GLY A 33 -17.48 10.96 -10.86
C GLY A 33 -16.41 10.03 -10.28
N THR A 34 -15.98 10.24 -9.03
CA THR A 34 -15.15 9.29 -8.28
C THR A 34 -15.99 8.49 -7.29
N SER A 35 -15.69 7.21 -7.14
CA SER A 35 -16.30 6.37 -6.10
C SER A 35 -15.80 6.77 -4.71
N ASP A 36 -16.64 6.57 -3.70
CA ASP A 36 -16.24 6.79 -2.30
C ASP A 36 -15.23 5.72 -1.89
N PHE A 37 -14.02 6.17 -1.53
CA PHE A 37 -12.92 5.33 -1.06
C PHE A 37 -12.29 5.97 0.16
N ASP A 38 -12.19 5.21 1.24
CA ASP A 38 -11.40 5.56 2.41
C ASP A 38 -10.04 4.86 2.31
N ILE A 39 -8.96 5.64 2.32
CA ILE A 39 -7.59 5.14 2.30
C ILE A 39 -6.88 5.67 3.53
N ILE A 40 -6.25 4.77 4.28
CA ILE A 40 -5.38 5.13 5.40
C ILE A 40 -3.94 4.96 4.93
N ASP A 41 -3.21 6.06 4.87
CA ASP A 41 -1.77 6.04 4.67
C ASP A 41 -1.07 5.86 6.03
N LEU A 42 -0.09 4.96 6.08
CA LEU A 42 0.59 4.57 7.32
C LEU A 42 2.07 4.90 7.23
N PRO A 43 2.76 5.15 8.36
CA PRO A 43 4.19 5.41 8.34
C PRO A 43 4.96 4.25 7.70
N GLY A 44 5.93 4.59 6.85
CA GLY A 44 6.78 3.60 6.19
C GLY A 44 7.57 2.77 7.19
N LEU A 45 7.56 1.45 7.03
CA LEU A 45 8.32 0.55 7.90
C LEU A 45 9.82 0.85 7.80
N VAL A 46 10.45 1.04 8.95
CA VAL A 46 11.90 1.18 9.06
C VAL A 46 12.48 0.03 9.87
N ILE A 47 13.72 -0.31 9.60
CA ILE A 47 14.40 -1.41 10.29
C ILE A 47 15.29 -0.88 11.40
N ASN A 48 15.97 0.24 11.13
CA ASN A 48 16.94 0.83 12.02
C ASN A 48 16.60 2.30 12.22
N ALA A 49 16.76 2.77 13.45
CA ALA A 49 16.70 4.20 13.75
C ALA A 49 17.89 4.92 13.11
N MET A 50 17.63 6.07 12.50
CA MET A 50 18.67 7.00 12.07
C MET A 50 19.22 7.80 13.27
N SER A 51 20.35 8.48 13.10
CA SER A 51 21.11 9.17 14.17
C SER A 51 20.29 10.15 15.02
N MET A 52 19.19 10.70 14.49
CA MET A 52 18.32 11.69 15.14
C MET A 52 16.94 11.11 15.53
N GLN A 53 16.78 9.81 15.43
CA GLN A 53 15.53 9.13 15.77
C GLN A 53 15.66 8.38 17.10
N PRO A 54 14.57 8.29 17.88
CA PRO A 54 14.49 7.35 18.99
C PRO A 54 14.88 5.93 18.54
N LYS A 55 15.60 5.20 19.41
CA LYS A 55 16.09 3.85 19.07
C LYS A 55 14.96 2.85 18.81
N ASP A 56 13.79 3.11 19.40
CA ASP A 56 12.56 2.31 19.35
C ASP A 56 11.59 2.76 18.24
N ILE A 57 12.00 3.66 17.33
CA ILE A 57 11.17 4.05 16.17
C ILE A 57 10.69 2.86 15.32
N PRO A 58 11.52 1.83 15.02
CA PRO A 58 11.05 0.66 14.29
C PRO A 58 9.84 -0.01 14.97
N GLU A 59 9.91 -0.20 16.29
CA GLU A 59 8.81 -0.76 17.09
C GLU A 59 7.59 0.16 17.12
N GLN A 60 7.77 1.46 17.35
CA GLN A 60 6.67 2.43 17.38
C GLN A 60 5.90 2.44 16.05
N ILE A 61 6.61 2.50 14.92
CA ILE A 61 6.00 2.46 13.58
C ILE A 61 5.28 1.12 13.36
N LYS A 62 5.89 0.00 13.74
CA LYS A 62 5.27 -1.33 13.62
C LYS A 62 3.98 -1.43 14.43
N ASP A 63 3.93 -0.86 15.62
CA ASP A 63 2.75 -0.86 16.47
C ASP A 63 1.63 0.00 15.92
N ILE A 64 1.94 1.19 15.38
CA ILE A 64 0.98 2.03 14.64
C ILE A 64 0.42 1.25 13.46
N VAL A 65 1.27 0.69 12.60
CA VAL A 65 0.82 -0.08 11.42
C VAL A 65 -0.10 -1.24 11.84
N LYS A 66 0.30 -2.03 12.84
CA LYS A 66 -0.52 -3.13 13.35
C LYS A 66 -1.85 -2.66 13.93
N LYS A 67 -1.89 -1.52 14.62
CA LYS A 67 -3.13 -0.98 15.18
C LYS A 67 -4.19 -0.79 14.11
N TYR A 68 -3.83 -0.20 12.96
CA TYR A 68 -4.77 -0.02 11.85
C TYR A 68 -5.04 -1.31 11.10
N CYS A 69 -4.01 -2.15 10.85
CA CYS A 69 -4.20 -3.40 10.11
C CYS A 69 -4.91 -4.50 10.92
N LYS A 70 -5.16 -4.32 12.22
CA LYS A 70 -5.90 -5.28 13.08
C LYS A 70 -7.38 -5.38 12.74
N ASP A 71 -7.98 -4.35 12.14
CA ASP A 71 -9.38 -4.42 11.73
C ASP A 71 -9.53 -5.42 10.57
N GLU A 72 -10.27 -6.50 10.80
CA GLU A 72 -10.54 -7.54 9.81
C GLU A 72 -11.40 -7.03 8.64
N HIS A 73 -12.12 -5.92 8.82
CA HIS A 73 -12.89 -5.26 7.77
C HIS A 73 -12.04 -4.34 6.88
N MET A 74 -10.73 -4.25 7.09
CA MET A 74 -9.84 -3.49 6.23
C MET A 74 -9.00 -4.42 5.37
N PHE A 75 -8.85 -4.09 4.09
CA PHE A 75 -7.84 -4.73 3.26
C PHE A 75 -6.47 -4.09 3.48
N ILE A 76 -5.42 -4.89 3.35
CA ILE A 76 -4.03 -4.46 3.49
C ILE A 76 -3.41 -4.39 2.10
N MET A 77 -2.83 -3.25 1.76
CA MET A 77 -2.07 -3.07 0.52
C MET A 77 -0.58 -2.96 0.84
N CYS A 78 0.17 -4.04 0.58
CA CYS A 78 1.63 -4.04 0.78
C CYS A 78 2.33 -3.47 -0.47
N ILE A 79 2.80 -2.23 -0.37
CA ILE A 79 3.56 -1.58 -1.45
C ILE A 79 5.04 -1.98 -1.33
N CYS A 80 5.60 -2.51 -2.42
CA CYS A 80 7.00 -2.91 -2.55
C CYS A 80 7.64 -2.15 -3.73
N SER A 81 8.91 -1.81 -3.66
CA SER A 81 9.63 -1.18 -4.78
C SER A 81 10.47 -2.19 -5.54
N ALA A 82 10.29 -2.29 -6.86
CA ALA A 82 11.12 -3.13 -7.71
C ALA A 82 12.61 -2.73 -7.72
N ALA A 83 12.91 -1.45 -7.48
CA ALA A 83 14.27 -0.91 -7.55
C ALA A 83 15.18 -1.34 -6.39
N SER A 84 14.62 -1.81 -5.27
CA SER A 84 15.37 -2.11 -4.04
C SER A 84 15.09 -3.52 -3.54
N VAL A 85 15.34 -4.56 -4.33
CA VAL A 85 15.04 -5.99 -4.00
C VAL A 85 15.94 -6.57 -2.90
N ASP A 86 16.12 -5.83 -1.81
CA ASP A 86 16.74 -6.33 -0.60
C ASP A 86 15.69 -7.03 0.27
N THR A 87 16.14 -7.89 1.17
CA THR A 87 15.32 -8.64 2.15
C THR A 87 14.35 -7.77 2.97
N TRP A 88 14.59 -6.45 2.97
CA TRP A 88 13.78 -5.39 3.54
C TRP A 88 12.41 -5.19 2.86
N ASN A 89 12.31 -5.47 1.56
CA ASN A 89 11.09 -5.21 0.78
C ASN A 89 9.88 -6.04 1.21
N PHE A 90 10.09 -7.17 1.88
CA PHE A 90 9.02 -8.02 2.37
C PHE A 90 8.66 -7.75 3.84
N SER A 91 9.23 -6.71 4.46
CA SER A 91 8.89 -6.32 5.84
C SER A 91 7.40 -6.03 5.98
N ALA A 92 6.80 -5.32 5.03
CA ALA A 92 5.36 -5.06 4.99
C ALA A 92 4.54 -6.36 4.96
N LEU A 93 4.94 -7.32 4.13
CA LEU A 93 4.29 -8.62 4.02
C LEU A 93 4.47 -9.49 5.28
N LYS A 94 5.62 -9.42 5.94
CA LYS A 94 5.85 -10.09 7.22
C LYS A 94 4.96 -9.50 8.31
N VAL A 95 4.87 -8.17 8.40
CA VAL A 95 3.97 -7.49 9.34
C VAL A 95 2.51 -7.80 9.03
N ALA A 96 2.12 -7.82 7.75
CA ALA A 96 0.78 -8.22 7.33
C ALA A 96 0.45 -9.64 7.78
N LYS A 97 1.36 -10.61 7.61
CA LYS A 97 1.17 -11.99 8.12
C LYS A 97 0.97 -12.09 9.63
N GLU A 98 1.49 -11.15 10.41
CA GLU A 98 1.27 -11.14 11.86
C GLU A 98 -0.19 -10.80 12.22
N VAL A 99 -0.93 -10.11 11.34
CA VAL A 99 -2.34 -9.69 11.54
C VAL A 99 -3.33 -10.32 10.55
N ASP A 100 -2.84 -10.92 9.46
CA ASP A 100 -3.56 -11.60 8.40
C ASP A 100 -2.74 -12.83 7.97
N LYS A 101 -2.81 -13.90 8.78
CA LYS A 101 -1.96 -15.10 8.63
C LYS A 101 -2.11 -15.77 7.26
N GLU A 102 -3.33 -15.80 6.76
CA GLU A 102 -3.68 -16.45 5.48
C GLU A 102 -3.56 -15.49 4.28
N LEU A 103 -3.29 -14.20 4.53
CA LEU A 103 -3.21 -13.15 3.51
C LEU A 103 -4.49 -13.02 2.67
N ASN A 104 -5.64 -13.32 3.27
CA ASN A 104 -6.93 -13.39 2.58
C ASN A 104 -7.57 -12.01 2.33
N ARG A 105 -7.01 -10.96 2.94
CA ARG A 105 -7.38 -9.56 2.75
C ARG A 105 -6.17 -8.69 2.40
N THR A 106 -5.06 -9.32 2.01
CA THR A 106 -3.82 -8.63 1.64
C THR A 106 -3.58 -8.69 0.13
N VAL A 107 -3.34 -7.53 -0.48
CA VAL A 107 -2.86 -7.39 -1.87
C VAL A 107 -1.43 -6.86 -1.89
N VAL A 108 -0.64 -7.25 -2.88
CA VAL A 108 0.74 -6.78 -3.05
C VAL A 108 0.82 -5.88 -4.26
N VAL A 109 1.49 -4.75 -4.14
CA VAL A 109 1.70 -3.81 -5.23
C VAL A 109 3.19 -3.55 -5.38
N ILE A 110 3.77 -3.98 -6.48
CA ILE A 110 5.18 -3.77 -6.83
C ILE A 110 5.26 -2.56 -7.75
N THR A 111 5.97 -1.52 -7.32
CA THR A 111 6.07 -0.22 -7.99
C THR A 111 7.47 0.01 -8.55
N LYS A 112 7.67 1.10 -9.32
CA LYS A 112 8.99 1.55 -9.80
C LYS A 112 9.71 0.52 -10.68
N LEU A 113 8.96 -0.24 -11.48
CA LEU A 113 9.53 -1.21 -12.43
C LEU A 113 10.31 -0.53 -13.57
N ASP A 114 10.04 0.75 -13.81
CA ASP A 114 10.71 1.62 -14.77
C ASP A 114 12.10 2.08 -14.32
N GLU A 115 12.37 2.13 -13.01
CA GLU A 115 13.67 2.59 -12.50
C GLU A 115 14.82 1.64 -12.89
N GLU A 116 14.52 0.35 -13.09
CA GLU A 116 15.50 -0.60 -13.59
C GLU A 116 15.74 -0.40 -15.09
N GLN A 117 16.94 -0.01 -15.49
CA GLN A 117 17.27 0.29 -16.89
C GLN A 117 17.65 -0.97 -17.68
N SER A 118 18.14 -2.04 -17.02
CA SER A 118 18.58 -3.26 -17.69
C SER A 118 17.45 -4.31 -17.79
N PRO A 119 17.09 -4.79 -19.00
CA PRO A 119 16.10 -5.85 -19.16
C PRO A 119 16.47 -7.18 -18.48
N ALA A 120 17.77 -7.48 -18.37
CA ALA A 120 18.26 -8.67 -17.69
C ALA A 120 18.02 -8.57 -16.18
N ASN A 121 18.30 -7.40 -15.59
CA ASN A 121 18.05 -7.13 -14.18
C ASN A 121 16.54 -7.13 -13.87
N GLU A 122 15.71 -6.57 -14.76
CA GLU A 122 14.25 -6.56 -14.61
C GLU A 122 13.69 -7.99 -14.48
N GLN A 123 14.16 -8.91 -15.33
CA GLN A 123 13.78 -10.33 -15.23
C GLN A 123 14.25 -10.96 -13.92
N ASP A 124 15.46 -10.65 -13.47
CA ASP A 124 16.00 -11.23 -12.24
C ASP A 124 15.31 -10.66 -10.99
N ILE A 125 14.93 -9.39 -10.99
CA ILE A 125 14.07 -8.78 -9.97
C ILE A 125 12.75 -9.54 -9.88
N LEU A 126 12.08 -9.77 -11.01
CA LEU A 126 10.81 -10.48 -11.06
C LEU A 126 10.94 -11.94 -10.58
N LYS A 127 12.00 -12.65 -10.97
CA LYS A 127 12.30 -14.00 -10.44
C LYS A 127 12.51 -13.99 -8.93
N ARG A 128 13.23 -13.00 -8.40
CA ARG A 128 13.42 -12.85 -6.94
C ARG A 128 12.09 -12.59 -6.24
N TYR A 129 11.21 -11.76 -6.81
CA TYR A 129 9.87 -11.57 -6.26
C TYR A 129 9.07 -12.87 -6.30
N GLN A 130 9.07 -13.60 -7.42
CA GLN A 130 8.39 -14.90 -7.51
C GLN A 130 8.90 -15.87 -6.44
N ALA A 131 10.21 -15.99 -6.26
CA ALA A 131 10.82 -16.89 -5.28
C ALA A 131 10.48 -16.51 -3.83
N ASN A 132 10.59 -15.23 -3.49
CA ASN A 132 10.28 -14.75 -2.13
C ASN A 132 8.79 -14.77 -1.82
N LEU A 133 7.93 -14.64 -2.84
CA LEU A 133 6.47 -14.70 -2.69
C LEU A 133 5.96 -16.13 -2.58
N ILE A 134 6.76 -17.18 -2.79
CA ILE A 134 6.29 -18.58 -2.63
C ILE A 134 5.66 -18.81 -1.25
N ASP A 135 6.25 -18.22 -0.21
CA ASP A 135 5.77 -18.35 1.15
C ASP A 135 4.55 -17.46 1.45
N PHE A 136 4.18 -16.56 0.55
CA PHE A 136 3.09 -15.59 0.74
C PHE A 136 1.98 -15.85 -0.30
N CYS A 137 0.73 -16.00 0.13
CA CYS A 137 -0.40 -16.20 -0.77
C CYS A 137 -1.38 -15.01 -0.75
N PRO A 138 -0.94 -13.76 -1.07
CA PRO A 138 -1.85 -12.62 -1.12
C PRO A 138 -2.97 -12.84 -2.13
N ILE A 139 -4.08 -12.10 -1.99
CA ILE A 139 -5.24 -12.14 -2.91
C ILE A 139 -4.75 -12.01 -4.35
N ASP A 140 -3.98 -10.96 -4.61
CA ASP A 140 -3.46 -10.62 -5.93
C ASP A 140 -2.13 -9.86 -5.78
N ILE A 141 -1.35 -9.89 -6.86
CA ILE A 141 -0.10 -9.12 -6.97
C ILE A 141 -0.21 -8.22 -8.20
N PHE A 142 0.00 -6.93 -7.99
CA PHE A 142 -0.03 -5.90 -9.02
C PHE A 142 1.37 -5.41 -9.30
N LEU A 143 1.67 -5.25 -10.58
CA LEU A 143 2.86 -4.61 -11.08
C LEU A 143 2.45 -3.22 -11.57
N LEU A 144 3.15 -2.19 -11.12
CA LEU A 144 2.92 -0.80 -11.51
C LEU A 144 4.21 -0.18 -12.02
N VAL A 145 4.07 0.52 -13.14
CA VAL A 145 5.12 1.36 -13.72
C VAL A 145 4.85 2.77 -13.27
N ASN A 146 5.84 3.46 -12.71
CA ASN A 146 5.61 4.82 -12.26
C ASN A 146 5.69 5.73 -13.49
N ASN A 147 4.56 6.22 -13.97
CA ASN A 147 4.55 7.18 -15.06
C ASN A 147 4.75 8.58 -14.47
N ARG A 148 5.93 8.86 -13.92
CA ARG A 148 6.29 10.26 -13.64
C ARG A 148 6.39 10.96 -14.99
N GLU A 149 5.41 11.80 -15.30
CA GLU A 149 5.69 12.93 -16.18
C GLU A 149 6.80 13.72 -15.50
N THR A 150 8.03 13.56 -15.99
CA THR A 150 9.12 14.47 -15.72
C THR A 150 8.76 15.84 -16.31
N LYS A 151 7.96 16.60 -15.57
CA LYS A 151 7.98 18.06 -15.63
C LYS A 151 8.74 18.53 -14.40
N SER A 152 10.06 18.37 -14.44
CA SER A 152 10.94 19.16 -13.59
C SER A 152 11.12 20.51 -14.28
N ASP A 153 10.57 21.55 -13.66
CA ASP A 153 10.96 22.93 -13.89
C ASP A 153 12.46 23.08 -13.59
N THR A 154 13.29 23.04 -14.63
CA THR A 154 14.63 23.67 -14.64
C THR A 154 15.08 23.78 -16.09
N SER A 155 15.43 25.00 -16.47
CA SER A 155 16.03 25.34 -17.75
C SER A 155 17.37 24.63 -17.97
N ASP A 156 17.54 24.16 -19.20
CA ASP A 156 18.80 23.90 -19.92
C ASP A 156 19.53 22.54 -19.78
N VAL A 157 19.94 22.10 -20.99
CA VAL A 157 20.93 21.07 -21.41
C VAL A 157 20.43 19.64 -21.65
N ASP A 158 20.20 19.38 -22.93
CA ASP A 158 20.42 18.16 -23.72
C ASP A 158 20.08 16.76 -23.14
N THR A 159 18.98 16.23 -23.68
CA THR A 159 18.82 14.90 -24.31
C THR A 159 19.56 13.70 -23.71
N LEU A 160 18.83 12.94 -22.90
CA LEU A 160 18.61 11.51 -23.17
C LEU A 160 17.14 11.23 -22.90
N GLU A 161 16.33 11.14 -23.95
CA GLU A 161 15.00 10.53 -23.85
C GLU A 161 15.20 9.05 -23.48
N VAL A 162 15.28 8.76 -22.19
CA VAL A 162 15.19 7.39 -21.69
C VAL A 162 13.84 6.87 -22.17
N PRO A 163 13.78 5.76 -22.94
CA PRO A 163 12.51 5.25 -23.44
C PRO A 163 11.60 5.00 -22.23
N LYS A 164 10.49 5.75 -22.13
CA LYS A 164 9.44 5.45 -21.15
C LYS A 164 9.03 4.00 -21.37
N LYS A 165 9.34 3.12 -20.41
CA LYS A 165 8.97 1.71 -20.52
C LYS A 165 7.45 1.63 -20.51
N SER A 166 6.86 1.24 -21.64
CA SER A 166 5.42 1.01 -21.69
C SER A 166 5.07 -0.17 -20.78
N GLU A 167 3.93 -0.06 -20.10
CA GLU A 167 3.33 -1.16 -19.34
C GLU A 167 3.30 -2.44 -20.19
N GLU A 168 2.89 -2.34 -21.46
CA GLU A 168 2.82 -3.45 -22.41
C GLU A 168 4.16 -4.19 -22.61
N GLY A 169 5.28 -3.47 -22.69
CA GLY A 169 6.60 -4.08 -22.84
C GLY A 169 6.99 -4.89 -21.60
N ILE A 170 6.62 -4.42 -20.42
CA ILE A 170 6.82 -5.13 -19.16
C ILE A 170 5.89 -6.36 -19.09
N VAL A 171 4.63 -6.27 -19.55
CA VAL A 171 3.72 -7.43 -19.65
C VAL A 171 4.35 -8.53 -20.48
N GLN A 172 4.83 -8.20 -21.69
CA GLN A 172 5.34 -9.20 -22.63
C GLN A 172 6.55 -9.93 -22.03
N ARG A 173 7.49 -9.19 -21.42
CA ARG A 173 8.64 -9.79 -20.74
C ARG A 173 8.24 -10.64 -19.55
N PHE A 174 7.28 -10.18 -18.76
CA PHE A 174 6.76 -10.94 -17.63
C PHE A 174 6.09 -12.25 -18.05
N ARG A 175 5.28 -12.23 -19.12
CA ARG A 175 4.64 -13.44 -19.67
C ARG A 175 5.64 -14.49 -20.16
N MET A 176 6.85 -14.09 -20.53
CA MET A 176 7.92 -15.00 -20.94
C MET A 176 8.63 -15.68 -19.76
N LEU A 177 8.46 -15.19 -18.53
CA LEU A 177 9.09 -15.79 -17.36
C LEU A 177 8.35 -17.07 -16.95
N PRO A 178 9.08 -18.14 -16.57
CA PRO A 178 8.46 -19.32 -15.97
C PRO A 178 7.66 -18.92 -14.73
N GLN A 179 6.37 -19.28 -14.69
CA GLN A 179 5.51 -18.97 -13.55
C GLN A 179 5.79 -19.94 -12.42
N ILE A 180 6.81 -19.64 -11.62
CA ILE A 180 7.16 -20.42 -10.41
C ILE A 180 6.12 -20.20 -9.32
N TYR A 181 5.56 -18.98 -9.26
CA TYR A 181 4.51 -18.61 -8.32
C TYR A 181 3.12 -18.95 -8.88
N LYS A 182 2.25 -19.52 -8.04
CA LYS A 182 0.95 -20.10 -8.47
C LYS A 182 -0.03 -19.08 -9.05
N LYS A 183 -0.01 -17.82 -8.61
CA LYS A 183 -0.91 -16.78 -9.14
C LYS A 183 -0.21 -15.95 -10.22
N SER A 184 -0.98 -15.53 -11.22
CA SER A 184 -0.51 -14.56 -12.21
C SER A 184 -0.39 -13.17 -11.58
N PHE A 185 0.58 -12.39 -12.05
CA PHE A 185 0.71 -10.99 -11.72
C PHE A 185 -0.23 -10.19 -12.64
N LYS A 186 -0.91 -9.19 -12.08
CA LYS A 186 -1.74 -8.23 -12.80
C LYS A 186 -0.92 -6.97 -13.05
N LEU A 187 -1.11 -6.30 -14.18
CA LEU A 187 -0.35 -5.08 -14.50
C LEU A 187 -1.27 -3.87 -14.59
N GLY A 188 -0.78 -2.75 -14.06
CA GLY A 188 -1.31 -1.42 -14.31
C GLY A 188 -2.32 -0.96 -13.27
N MET A 189 -2.48 0.36 -13.22
CA MET A 189 -3.37 1.02 -12.25
C MET A 189 -4.84 0.65 -12.44
N LEU A 190 -5.27 0.39 -13.68
CA LEU A 190 -6.65 0.05 -13.98
C LEU A 190 -7.06 -1.31 -13.38
N GLU A 191 -6.20 -2.32 -13.49
CA GLU A 191 -6.46 -3.64 -12.92
C GLU A 191 -6.42 -3.61 -11.39
N LEU A 192 -5.51 -2.80 -10.82
CA LEU A 192 -5.49 -2.53 -9.38
C LEU A 192 -6.80 -1.88 -8.94
N TRP A 193 -7.26 -0.83 -9.63
CA TRP A 193 -8.50 -0.13 -9.30
C TRP A 193 -9.73 -1.04 -9.34
N LYS A 194 -9.85 -1.90 -10.38
CA LYS A 194 -10.94 -2.89 -10.48
C LYS A 194 -10.92 -3.87 -9.30
N CYS A 195 -9.74 -4.37 -8.95
CA CYS A 195 -9.58 -5.28 -7.81
C CYS A 195 -9.95 -4.60 -6.49
N LEU A 196 -9.41 -3.40 -6.22
CA LEU A 196 -9.72 -2.63 -5.01
C LEU A 196 -11.22 -2.35 -4.89
N THR A 197 -11.87 -1.98 -5.98
CA THR A 197 -13.32 -1.74 -6.01
C THR A 197 -14.10 -3.02 -5.71
N SER A 198 -13.74 -4.14 -6.33
CA SER A 198 -14.38 -5.43 -6.05
C SER A 198 -14.22 -5.83 -4.59
N LEU A 199 -13.00 -5.72 -4.06
CA LEU A 199 -12.70 -6.03 -2.67
C LEU A 199 -13.53 -5.18 -1.70
N LEU A 200 -13.60 -3.87 -1.91
CA LEU A 200 -14.44 -2.99 -1.09
C LEU A 200 -15.90 -3.42 -1.09
N VAL A 201 -16.46 -3.72 -2.26
CA VAL A 201 -17.85 -4.18 -2.40
C VAL A 201 -18.06 -5.51 -1.68
N ASP A 202 -17.17 -6.47 -1.87
CA ASP A 202 -17.26 -7.78 -1.23
C ASP A 202 -17.19 -7.68 0.29
N ASN A 203 -16.26 -6.88 0.82
CA ASN A 203 -16.16 -6.64 2.26
C ASN A 203 -17.37 -5.90 2.83
N PHE A 204 -17.91 -4.92 2.10
CA PHE A 204 -19.15 -4.27 2.50
C PHE A 204 -20.29 -5.29 2.64
N TRP A 205 -20.48 -6.15 1.65
CA TRP A 205 -21.52 -7.19 1.69
C TRP A 205 -21.28 -8.22 2.79
N ASN A 206 -20.03 -8.61 3.04
CA ASN A 206 -19.68 -9.53 4.11
C ASN A 206 -19.86 -8.93 5.52
N ALA A 207 -19.63 -7.62 5.68
CA ALA A 207 -19.80 -6.91 6.95
C ALA A 207 -21.27 -6.56 7.24
N LEU A 208 -22.11 -6.43 6.20
CA LEU A 208 -23.49 -5.96 6.32
C LEU A 208 -24.38 -6.80 7.27
N PRO A 209 -24.33 -8.14 7.29
CA PRO A 209 -25.09 -8.95 8.26
C PRO A 209 -24.70 -8.65 9.71
N SER A 210 -23.40 -8.52 10.00
CA SER A 210 -22.88 -8.19 11.33
C SER A 210 -23.33 -6.78 11.77
N LEU A 211 -23.20 -5.80 10.87
CA LEU A 211 -23.66 -4.43 11.09
C LEU A 211 -25.16 -4.36 11.37
N LYS A 212 -25.97 -5.08 10.59
CA LYS A 212 -27.42 -5.18 10.79
C LYS A 212 -27.76 -5.79 12.15
N ASN A 213 -27.05 -6.84 12.55
CA ASN A 213 -27.23 -7.46 13.86
C ASN A 213 -26.85 -6.48 14.99
N ARG A 214 -25.72 -5.78 14.89
CA ARG A 214 -25.31 -4.76 15.89
C ARG A 214 -26.35 -3.65 16.02
N LEU A 215 -26.87 -3.13 14.90
CA LEU A 215 -27.93 -2.11 14.89
C LEU A 215 -29.22 -2.62 15.54
N ALA A 216 -29.62 -3.87 15.27
CA ALA A 216 -30.79 -4.48 15.90
C ALA A 216 -30.64 -4.60 17.43
N HIS A 217 -29.44 -4.87 17.94
CA HIS A 217 -29.16 -4.94 19.37
C HIS A 217 -29.08 -3.56 20.05
N LEU A 218 -28.79 -2.49 19.29
CA LEU A 218 -28.72 -1.12 19.82
C LEU A 218 -30.07 -0.43 19.87
N ARG A 219 -31.00 -0.73 18.96
CA ARG A 219 -32.39 -0.19 18.97
C ARG A 219 -33.11 -0.30 20.32
N PRO A 220 -33.14 -1.46 21.01
CA PRO A 220 -33.86 -1.57 22.28
C PRO A 220 -33.25 -0.69 23.39
N LYS A 221 -31.94 -0.36 23.33
CA LYS A 221 -31.28 0.49 24.33
C LYS A 221 -31.58 1.98 24.16
N SER A 222 -31.88 2.43 22.95
CA SER A 222 -32.30 3.81 22.67
C SER A 222 -33.76 4.07 23.05
N GLU A 223 -34.66 3.11 22.81
CA GLU A 223 -36.08 3.26 23.14
C GLU A 223 -36.33 3.33 24.66
N LEU A 224 -35.53 2.60 25.46
CA LEU A 224 -35.56 2.67 26.92
C LEU A 224 -35.04 4.00 27.51
N LYS A 225 -34.25 4.79 26.75
CA LYS A 225 -33.73 6.09 27.20
C LYS A 225 -34.62 7.27 26.83
N VAL A 226 -35.53 7.11 25.88
CA VAL A 226 -36.49 8.16 25.47
C VAL A 226 -37.76 8.14 26.32
N GLN A 227 -38.02 7.06 27.06
CA GLN A 227 -39.17 6.93 27.97
C GLN A 227 -38.87 7.34 29.43
N ARG A 228 -37.82 8.13 29.69
CA ARG A 228 -37.52 8.68 31.03
C ARG A 228 -37.35 10.19 30.99
#